data_AF-A0A969KE07-F1
#
_entry.id   AF-A0A969KE07-F1
#
_cell.length_a   1.000
_cell.length_b   1.000
_cell.length_c   1.000
_cell.angle_alpha   90.00
_cell.angle_beta   90.00
_cell.angle_gamma   90.00
#
_symmetry.space_group_name_H-M   'P 1'
#
loop_
_entity.id
_entity.type
_entity.pdbx_description
1 polymer ?
#
loop_
_entity_poly.entity_id
_entity_poly.type
_entity_poly.pdbx_seq_one_letter_code
_entity_poly.pdbx_strand_id
1 'polypeptide(L)' 'MPFAFSPKKDNARQCDIAVVGAGVQSLTLVLHLLKKRPKWRQRIAIFDPHGQWLARWHHQFAAQDIPHLRS' A
#
# COMPACT_ATOMS: atom_id res chain seq x y z
N MET A 1 4.83 39.49 -7.67
CA MET A 1 3.99 38.42 -8.25
C MET A 1 4.49 37.08 -7.72
N PRO A 2 3.90 36.49 -6.66
CA PRO A 2 4.29 35.15 -6.26
C PRO A 2 3.50 34.13 -7.08
N PHE A 3 4.21 33.16 -7.63
CA PHE A 3 3.69 32.02 -8.36
C PHE A 3 2.71 31.25 -7.47
N ALA A 4 1.42 31.31 -7.79
CA ALA A 4 0.40 30.48 -7.18
C ALA A 4 0.58 29.04 -7.69
N PHE A 5 1.25 28.20 -6.91
CA PHE A 5 1.14 26.75 -7.06
C PHE A 5 -0.28 26.37 -6.65
N SER A 6 -1.19 26.34 -7.63
CA SER A 6 -2.50 25.71 -7.44
C SER A 6 -2.27 24.21 -7.60
N PRO A 7 -2.39 23.39 -6.53
CA PRO A 7 -2.33 21.96 -6.72
C PRO A 7 -3.50 21.61 -7.64
N LYS A 8 -3.18 21.08 -8.81
CA LYS A 8 -4.15 20.47 -9.69
C LYS A 8 -4.93 19.50 -8.81
N LYS A 9 -6.22 19.77 -8.61
CA LYS A 9 -7.11 18.88 -7.86
C LYS A 9 -7.27 17.67 -8.75
N ASP A 10 -6.29 16.76 -8.67
CA ASP A 10 -6.43 15.42 -9.21
C ASP A 10 -7.77 14.93 -8.69
N ASN A 11 -8.67 14.54 -9.60
CA ASN A 11 -9.96 13.97 -9.22
C ASN A 11 -9.66 12.83 -8.26
N ALA A 12 -9.73 13.12 -6.95
CA ALA A 12 -9.34 12.19 -5.92
C ALA A 12 -10.28 11.02 -6.13
N ARG A 13 -9.74 9.91 -6.65
CA ARG A 13 -10.51 8.67 -6.78
C ARG A 13 -11.10 8.45 -5.40
N GLN A 14 -12.42 8.47 -5.32
CA GLN A 14 -13.11 8.31 -4.06
C GLN A 14 -12.71 6.95 -3.49
N CYS A 15 -11.84 6.96 -2.48
CA CYS A 15 -11.46 5.77 -1.77
C CYS A 15 -12.33 5.68 -0.52
N ASP A 16 -13.04 4.57 -0.37
CA ASP A 16 -13.85 4.32 0.83
C ASP A 16 -12.99 3.82 1.98
N ILE A 17 -11.84 3.20 1.67
CA ILE A 17 -10.90 2.67 2.66
C ILE A 17 -9.49 3.11 2.30
N ALA A 18 -8.86 3.84 3.20
CA ALA A 18 -7.45 4.19 3.14
C ALA A 18 -6.66 3.30 4.12
N VAL A 19 -5.66 2.59 3.61
CA VAL A 19 -4.73 1.77 4.41
C VAL A 19 -3.36 2.43 4.39
N VAL A 20 -2.84 2.76 5.57
CA VAL A 20 -1.50 3.36 5.72
C VAL A 20 -0.49 2.26 6.07
N GLY A 21 0.52 2.11 5.23
CA GLY A 21 1.56 1.09 5.30
C GLY A 21 1.23 -0.16 4.48
N ALA A 22 2.23 -0.67 3.75
CA ALA A 22 2.14 -1.87 2.92
C ALA A 22 2.87 -3.08 3.55
N GLY A 23 2.82 -3.19 4.88
CA GLY A 23 3.38 -4.31 5.64
C GLY A 23 2.48 -5.55 5.67
N VAL A 24 2.92 -6.59 6.39
CA VAL A 24 2.19 -7.88 6.47
C VAL A 24 0.78 -7.75 7.00
N GLN A 25 0.53 -6.94 8.03
CA GLN A 25 -0.81 -6.77 8.60
C GLN A 25 -1.78 -6.14 7.60
N SER A 26 -1.35 -5.06 6.94
CA SER A 26 -2.12 -4.40 5.87
C SER A 26 -2.38 -5.34 4.70
N LEU A 27 -1.38 -6.12 4.28
CA LEU A 27 -1.52 -7.09 3.21
C LEU A 27 -2.57 -8.16 3.58
N THR A 28 -2.48 -8.74 4.77
CA THR A 28 -3.44 -9.73 5.27
C THR A 28 -4.86 -9.17 5.29
N LEU A 29 -5.03 -7.95 5.81
CA LEU A 29 -6.34 -7.28 5.86
C LEU A 29 -6.91 -7.05 4.46
N VAL A 30 -6.12 -6.46 3.56
CA VAL A 30 -6.57 -6.17 2.18
C VAL A 30 -6.90 -7.45 1.43
N LEU A 31 -6.08 -8.51 1.56
CA LEU A 31 -6.38 -9.81 0.97
C LEU A 31 -7.67 -10.41 1.52
N HIS A 32 -7.89 -10.34 2.84
CA HIS A 32 -9.12 -10.83 3.45
C HIS A 32 -10.36 -10.07 2.96
N LEU A 33 -10.27 -8.74 2.87
CA LEU A 33 -11.33 -7.88 2.36
C LEU A 33 -11.63 -8.17 0.88
N LEU A 34 -10.60 -8.31 0.05
CA LEU A 34 -10.77 -8.62 -1.38
C LEU A 34 -11.31 -10.04 -1.60
N LYS A 35 -10.93 -11.01 -0.77
CA LYS A 35 -11.48 -12.36 -0.81
C LYS A 35 -12.99 -12.36 -0.54
N LYS A 36 -13.44 -11.57 0.44
CA LYS A 36 -14.88 -11.45 0.77
C LYS A 36 -15.65 -10.50 -0.16
N ARG A 37 -14.99 -9.48 -0.69
CA ARG A 37 -15.60 -8.41 -1.50
C ARG A 37 -14.68 -7.98 -2.65
N PRO A 38 -14.55 -8.78 -3.73
CA PRO A 38 -13.62 -8.50 -4.83
C PRO A 38 -13.84 -7.14 -5.51
N LYS A 39 -15.09 -6.69 -5.59
CA LYS A 39 -15.49 -5.38 -6.16
C LYS A 39 -14.88 -4.18 -5.43
N TRP A 40 -14.35 -4.39 -4.22
CA TRP A 40 -13.75 -3.31 -3.42
C TRP A 40 -12.31 -2.97 -3.82
N ARG A 41 -11.73 -3.68 -4.79
CA ARG A 41 -10.36 -3.39 -5.29
C ARG A 41 -10.16 -1.93 -5.70
N GLN A 42 -11.16 -1.30 -6.29
CA GLN A 42 -11.09 0.10 -6.73
C GLN A 42 -11.41 1.11 -5.60
N ARG A 43 -11.92 0.62 -4.47
CA ARG A 43 -12.38 1.39 -3.31
C ARG A 43 -11.33 1.47 -2.19
N ILE A 44 -10.31 0.61 -2.26
CA ILE A 44 -9.22 0.53 -1.29
C ILE A 44 -8.01 1.24 -1.88
N ALA A 45 -7.52 2.26 -1.19
CA ALA A 45 -6.26 2.94 -1.47
C ALA A 45 -5.21 2.53 -0.43
N ILE A 46 -4.01 2.20 -0.89
CA ILE A 46 -2.86 1.89 -0.01
C ILE A 46 -1.85 3.01 -0.14
N PHE A 47 -1.42 3.55 1.00
CA PHE A 47 -0.43 4.60 1.11
C PHE A 47 0.80 4.05 1.80
N ASP A 48 1.91 3.95 1.08
CA ASP A 48 3.17 3.46 1.63
C ASP A 48 4.34 4.24 1.02
N PRO A 49 5.32 4.70 1.83
CA PRO A 49 6.43 5.52 1.35
C PRO A 49 7.35 4.77 0.38
N HIS A 50 7.36 3.44 0.40
CA HIS A 50 8.20 2.63 -0.49
C HIS A 50 7.48 2.22 -1.78
N GLY A 51 6.17 2.44 -1.88
CA GLY A 51 5.38 2.14 -3.08
C GLY A 51 5.27 0.66 -3.46
N GLN A 52 5.77 -0.24 -2.61
CA GLN A 52 5.79 -1.69 -2.83
C GLN A 52 5.32 -2.43 -1.59
N TRP A 53 4.55 -3.50 -1.80
CA TRP A 53 4.20 -4.40 -0.71
C TRP A 53 5.44 -5.04 -0.10
N LEU A 54 5.47 -5.11 1.23
CA LEU A 54 6.49 -5.80 1.99
C LEU A 54 7.91 -5.26 1.73
N ALA A 55 8.09 -4.00 1.34
CA ALA A 55 9.40 -3.42 1.02
C ALA A 55 10.44 -3.63 2.13
N ARG A 56 10.05 -3.40 3.39
CA ARG A 56 10.92 -3.63 4.57
C ARG A 56 11.29 -5.10 4.75
N TRP A 57 10.37 -6.03 4.48
CA TRP A 57 10.65 -7.46 4.57
C TRP A 57 11.67 -7.87 3.50
N HIS A 58 11.49 -7.45 2.25
CA HIS A 58 12.47 -7.71 1.19
C HIS A 58 13.85 -7.17 1.55
N HIS A 59 13.92 -5.94 2.07
CA HIS A 59 15.18 -5.36 2.54
C HIS A 59 15.82 -6.21 3.64
N GLN A 60 15.05 -6.60 4.66
CA GLN A 60 15.58 -7.36 5.80
C GLN A 60 16.00 -8.78 5.42
N PHE A 61 15.34 -9.41 4.45
CA PHE A 61 15.71 -10.75 3.95
C PHE A 61 17.01 -10.68 3.17
N ALA A 62 17.15 -9.68 2.28
CA ALA A 62 18.40 -9.44 1.57
C ALA A 62 19.56 -9.13 2.53
N ALA A 63 19.31 -8.32 3.57
CA ALA A 63 20.33 -7.97 4.56
C ALA A 63 20.79 -9.15 5.44
N GLN A 64 19.95 -10.17 5.61
CA GLN A 64 20.24 -11.35 6.42
C GLN A 64 20.63 -12.58 5.59
N ASP A 65 20.74 -12.42 4.26
CA ASP A 65 20.98 -13.50 3.30
C ASP A 65 19.99 -14.67 3.49
N ILE A 66 18.72 -14.33 3.74
CA ILE A 66 17.62 -15.29 3.91
C ILE A 66 16.88 -15.38 2.57
N PRO A 67 17.02 -16.49 1.82
CA PRO A 67 16.38 -16.62 0.50
C PRO A 67 14.87 -16.88 0.58
N HIS A 68 14.38 -17.46 1.67
CA HIS A 68 12.96 -17.76 1.89
C HIS A 68 12.65 -17.90 3.38
N LEU A 69 11.38 -17.72 3.75
CA LEU A 69 10.90 -18.05 5.09
C LEU A 69 11.05 -19.54 5.35
N ARG A 70 11.64 -19.86 6.51
CA ARG A 70 11.81 -21.21 7.02
C ARG A 70 10.93 -21.30 8.27
N SER A 71 10.04 -22.29 8.34
CA SER A 71 9.18 -22.57 9.50
C SER A 71 9.91 -23.40 10.54
#